data_AF-A0A966YBB8-F1
#
_entry.id   AF-A0A966YBB8-F1
#
_cell.length_a   1.000
_cell.length_b   1.000
_cell.length_c   1.000
_cell.angle_alpha   90.00
_cell.angle_beta   90.00
_cell.angle_gamma   90.00
#
_symmetry.space_group_name_H-M   'P 1'
#
loop_
_entity.id
_entity.type
_entity.pdbx_description
1 polymer ?
#
loop_
_entity_poly.entity_id
_entity_poly.type
_entity_poly.pdbx_seq_one_letter_code
_entity_poly.pdbx_strand_id
1 'polypeptide(L)'
;MAIRAGHSTSRNAVTRFEVLERFRGAALVRVQPKTGRTHQFSKDREPDPVPSDLTAIISDIVETVAQRAEEAEVPIRWQPNDSFPKLLFDPEGISRAVLNVVTNAIDAVEKQPDGRVEIAVELNEQQETVQITVRDNGPGIPTDRLPEIFNLFVSTKGARGTGLGLTVSRKILREHGGDISVVSDPATGSTFTLMFPLDLGGRANAESSGTATDAKLPADFDASITP
;
A
#
# COMPACT_ATOMS: atom_id res chain seq x y z
N MET A 1 -40.07 0.08 34.70
CA MET A 1 -40.58 -0.78 33.61
C MET A 1 -40.35 -0.03 32.31
N ALA A 2 -39.28 -0.26 31.53
CA ALA A 2 -38.99 -1.44 30.70
C ALA A 2 -40.18 -1.74 29.76
N ILE A 3 -40.06 -1.89 28.44
CA ILE A 3 -39.13 -2.75 27.68
C ILE A 3 -38.97 -2.25 26.22
N ARG A 4 -37.78 -2.54 25.66
CA ARG A 4 -37.31 -2.51 24.26
C ARG A 4 -38.25 -3.14 23.21
N ALA A 5 -38.12 -2.66 21.96
CA ALA A 5 -37.85 -3.44 20.73
C ALA A 5 -37.55 -2.41 19.62
N GLY A 6 -36.57 -2.51 18.73
CA GLY A 6 -35.78 -3.64 18.25
C GLY A 6 -36.04 -3.84 16.75
N HIS A 7 -34.97 -3.77 15.95
CA HIS A 7 -34.84 -4.15 14.53
C HIS A 7 -35.43 -3.19 13.47
N SER A 8 -34.86 -3.02 12.27
CA SER A 8 -33.59 -3.42 11.64
C SER A 8 -33.65 -2.91 10.19
N THR A 9 -32.48 -2.81 9.58
CA THR A 9 -32.20 -3.13 8.16
C THR A 9 -32.01 -1.97 7.19
N SER A 10 -30.73 -1.83 6.83
CA SER A 10 -30.21 -1.61 5.47
C SER A 10 -30.40 -0.24 4.84
N ARG A 11 -29.26 0.47 4.70
CA ARG A 11 -28.98 1.28 3.51
C ARG A 11 -27.47 1.35 3.26
N ASN A 12 -27.09 0.68 2.18
CA ASN A 12 -25.99 0.95 1.26
C ASN A 12 -24.56 0.71 1.74
N ALA A 13 -24.22 -0.58 1.77
CA ALA A 13 -22.90 -1.06 1.35
C ALA A 13 -22.64 -0.59 -0.08
N VAL A 14 -21.73 0.37 -0.27
CA VAL A 14 -21.16 0.66 -1.59
C VAL A 14 -20.13 -0.42 -1.88
N THR A 15 -20.27 -1.00 -3.06
CA THR A 15 -19.90 -2.36 -3.41
C THR A 15 -18.40 -2.60 -3.48
N ARG A 16 -18.00 -3.63 -2.74
CA ARG A 16 -16.69 -4.28 -2.59
C ARG A 16 -16.09 -4.89 -3.87
N PHE A 17 -16.57 -4.59 -5.10
CA PHE A 17 -16.21 -5.42 -6.28
C PHE A 17 -16.26 -4.76 -7.68
N GLU A 18 -16.15 -3.43 -7.81
CA GLU A 18 -16.18 -2.77 -9.14
C GLU A 18 -14.84 -2.21 -9.65
N VAL A 19 -13.72 -2.46 -8.95
CA VAL A 19 -12.41 -1.88 -9.35
C VAL A 19 -11.75 -2.65 -10.51
N LEU A 20 -12.13 -3.90 -10.78
CA LEU A 20 -11.45 -4.75 -11.79
C LEU A 20 -12.14 -4.83 -13.17
N GLU A 21 -13.42 -4.50 -13.31
CA GLU A 21 -14.15 -4.75 -14.57
C GLU A 21 -14.13 -3.55 -15.56
N ARG A 22 -13.58 -2.39 -15.18
CA ARG A 22 -13.68 -1.16 -16.01
C ARG A 22 -12.50 -0.91 -16.97
N PHE A 23 -11.49 -1.77 -17.01
CA PHE A 23 -10.27 -1.57 -17.82
C PHE A 23 -10.06 -2.62 -18.92
N ARG A 24 -11.14 -3.10 -19.56
CA ARG A 24 -11.07 -4.03 -20.71
C ARG A 24 -10.43 -3.47 -22.00
N GLY A 25 -9.66 -2.38 -21.91
CA GLY A 25 -8.94 -1.78 -23.04
C GLY A 25 -7.72 -0.93 -22.67
N ALA A 26 -7.33 -0.85 -21.39
CA ALA A 26 -6.17 -0.06 -20.99
C ALA A 26 -4.87 -0.87 -21.19
N ALA A 27 -3.83 -0.22 -21.71
CA ALA A 27 -2.52 -0.83 -21.86
C ALA A 27 -1.91 -1.13 -20.48
N LEU A 28 -1.95 -2.39 -20.06
CA LEU A 28 -1.24 -2.88 -18.89
C LEU A 28 0.26 -2.94 -19.23
N VAL A 29 0.98 -1.84 -19.02
CA VAL A 29 2.44 -1.84 -19.15
C VAL A 29 3.05 -2.40 -17.86
N ARG A 30 3.25 -3.72 -17.82
CA ARG A 30 4.10 -4.36 -16.81
C ARG A 30 5.56 -4.01 -17.13
N VAL A 31 6.08 -2.95 -16.50
CA VAL A 31 7.48 -2.53 -16.66
C VAL A 31 8.39 -3.65 -16.11
N GLN A 32 9.11 -4.34 -16.99
CA GLN A 32 10.11 -5.34 -16.60
C GLN A 32 11.32 -4.67 -15.95
N PRO A 33 11.96 -5.32 -14.95
CA PRO A 33 13.11 -4.74 -14.25
C PRO A 33 14.29 -4.59 -15.20
N LYS A 34 14.83 -3.38 -15.35
CA LYS A 34 16.20 -3.18 -15.82
C LYS A 34 17.13 -3.20 -14.60
N THR A 35 17.88 -4.28 -14.44
CA THR A 35 19.03 -4.36 -13.53
C THR A 35 20.09 -3.37 -14.01
N GLY A 36 20.06 -2.16 -13.46
CA GLY A 36 21.08 -1.13 -13.66
C GLY A 36 21.48 -0.58 -12.31
N ARG A 37 22.72 -0.86 -11.88
CA ARG A 37 23.35 -0.21 -10.74
C ARG A 37 23.35 1.31 -10.97
N THR A 38 22.79 2.08 -10.02
CA THR A 38 23.05 3.52 -9.92
C THR A 38 23.34 3.85 -8.46
N HIS A 39 24.52 4.43 -8.24
CA HIS A 39 25.07 4.84 -6.95
C HIS A 39 24.43 6.14 -6.41
N GLN A 40 24.31 6.18 -5.08
CA GLN A 40 24.33 7.34 -4.18
C GLN A 40 23.26 8.43 -4.37
N PHE A 41 22.17 8.35 -3.60
CA PHE A 41 21.60 9.51 -2.91
C PHE A 41 20.92 9.11 -1.60
N SER A 42 21.35 9.80 -0.52
CA SER A 42 20.85 9.79 0.86
C SER A 42 21.09 8.51 1.66
N LYS A 43 21.75 8.66 2.83
CA LYS A 43 22.05 7.59 3.80
C LYS A 43 20.96 6.52 3.79
N ASP A 44 21.33 5.28 3.46
CA ASP A 44 20.41 4.15 3.42
C ASP A 44 19.74 4.02 4.78
N ARG A 45 18.47 4.45 4.86
CA ARG A 45 17.60 4.15 5.98
C ARG A 45 17.09 2.75 5.72
N GLU A 46 17.60 1.78 6.48
CA GLU A 46 16.98 0.46 6.52
C GLU A 46 15.53 0.65 7.01
N PRO A 47 14.53 -0.03 6.41
CA PRO A 47 13.17 -0.01 6.92
C PRO A 47 13.17 -0.40 8.41
N ASP A 48 12.46 0.36 9.22
CA ASP A 48 12.20 0.06 10.64
C ASP A 48 10.77 -0.48 10.79
N PRO A 49 10.54 -1.78 10.52
CA PRO A 49 9.21 -2.35 10.52
C PRO A 49 8.63 -2.42 11.94
N VAL A 50 7.53 -1.69 12.15
CA VAL A 50 6.81 -1.65 13.43
C VAL A 50 5.31 -1.87 13.23
N PRO A 51 4.60 -2.56 14.15
CA PRO A 51 3.16 -2.77 14.03
C PRO A 51 2.39 -1.43 13.95
N SER A 52 1.82 -1.15 12.78
CA SER A 52 1.26 0.15 12.43
C SER A 52 -0.11 0.02 11.76
N ASP A 53 -0.95 1.05 11.92
CA ASP A 53 -2.26 1.13 11.28
C ASP A 53 -2.15 1.90 9.97
N LEU A 54 -2.28 1.19 8.84
CA LEU A 54 -2.18 1.81 7.53
C LEU A 54 -3.31 2.80 7.27
N THR A 55 -4.54 2.54 7.73
CA THR A 55 -5.67 3.45 7.48
C THR A 55 -5.55 4.76 8.24
N ALA A 56 -4.98 4.72 9.45
CA ALA A 56 -4.62 5.92 10.20
C ALA A 56 -3.58 6.75 9.43
N ILE A 57 -2.51 6.12 8.93
CA ILE A 57 -1.48 6.80 8.14
C ILE A 57 -2.06 7.46 6.88
N ILE A 58 -2.94 6.78 6.14
CA ILE A 58 -3.60 7.39 4.97
C ILE A 58 -4.47 8.58 5.39
N SER A 59 -5.15 8.49 6.53
CA SER A 59 -5.97 9.60 7.04
C SER A 59 -5.10 10.82 7.38
N ASP A 60 -3.98 10.63 8.08
CA ASP A 60 -3.01 11.69 8.38
C ASP A 60 -2.46 12.35 7.10
N ILE A 61 -2.22 11.57 6.05
CA ILE A 61 -1.77 12.08 4.75
C ILE A 61 -2.85 12.95 4.11
N VAL A 62 -4.10 12.50 4.11
CA VAL A 62 -5.24 13.26 3.57
C VAL A 62 -5.38 14.59 4.30
N GLU A 63 -5.27 14.60 5.63
CA GLU A 63 -5.26 15.82 6.43
C GLU A 63 -4.07 16.73 6.09
N THR A 64 -2.87 16.15 5.94
CA THR A 64 -1.65 16.89 5.59
C THR A 64 -1.78 17.65 4.26
N VAL A 65 -2.49 17.08 3.28
CA VAL A 65 -2.68 17.70 1.95
C VAL A 65 -3.99 18.47 1.83
N ALA A 66 -4.84 18.52 2.87
CA ALA A 66 -6.19 19.06 2.79
C ALA A 66 -6.22 20.52 2.33
N GLN A 67 -5.41 21.39 2.94
CA GLN A 67 -5.34 22.81 2.56
C GLN A 67 -4.93 22.98 1.08
N ARG A 68 -3.91 22.23 0.63
CA ARG A 68 -3.46 22.30 -0.76
C ARG A 68 -4.55 21.82 -1.72
N ALA A 69 -5.26 20.75 -1.37
CA ALA A 69 -6.33 20.20 -2.18
C ALA A 69 -7.51 21.18 -2.29
N GLU A 70 -7.83 21.88 -1.21
CA GLU A 70 -8.84 22.94 -1.19
C GLU A 70 -8.43 24.14 -2.05
N GLU A 71 -7.20 24.65 -1.90
CA GLU A 71 -6.66 25.73 -2.73
C GLU A 71 -6.62 25.40 -4.23
N ALA A 72 -6.43 24.11 -4.55
CA ALA A 72 -6.44 23.57 -5.90
C ALA A 72 -7.85 23.23 -6.44
N GLU A 73 -8.90 23.35 -5.61
CA GLU A 73 -10.27 22.91 -5.92
C GLU A 73 -10.37 21.42 -6.28
N VAL A 74 -9.52 20.57 -5.68
CA VAL A 74 -9.44 19.13 -5.94
C VAL A 74 -9.99 18.34 -4.75
N PRO A 75 -11.25 17.86 -4.80
CA PRO A 75 -11.75 16.95 -3.78
C PRO A 75 -10.94 15.64 -3.72
N ILE A 76 -10.56 15.26 -2.50
CA ILE A 76 -9.95 13.95 -2.20
C ILE A 76 -11.00 13.06 -1.56
N ARG A 77 -11.28 11.92 -2.19
CA ARG A 77 -12.16 10.88 -1.65
C ARG A 77 -11.34 9.81 -0.95
N TRP A 78 -11.46 9.76 0.36
CA TRP A 78 -10.90 8.71 1.22
C TRP A 78 -11.99 8.26 2.19
N GLN A 79 -12.16 6.95 2.34
CA GLN A 79 -13.09 6.37 3.31
C GLN A 79 -12.32 5.27 4.07
N PRO A 80 -11.91 5.53 5.33
CA PRO A 80 -11.21 4.54 6.12
C PRO A 80 -12.11 3.34 6.38
N ASN A 81 -11.49 2.17 6.48
CA ASN A 81 -12.17 0.94 6.89
C ASN A 81 -11.78 0.65 8.34
N ASP A 82 -12.73 0.83 9.27
CA ASP A 82 -12.52 0.67 10.72
C ASP A 82 -12.07 -0.75 11.14
N SER A 83 -12.15 -1.74 10.24
CA SER A 83 -11.75 -3.13 10.49
C SER A 83 -10.42 -3.53 9.84
N PHE A 84 -9.60 -2.57 9.42
CA PHE A 84 -8.30 -2.87 8.81
C PHE A 84 -7.28 -3.31 9.88
N PRO A 85 -6.58 -4.45 9.72
CA PRO A 85 -5.65 -4.94 10.73
C PRO A 85 -4.38 -4.08 10.79
N LYS A 86 -3.69 -4.12 11.93
CA LYS A 86 -2.33 -3.61 12.02
C LYS A 86 -1.39 -4.48 11.18
N LEU A 87 -0.46 -3.82 10.51
CA LEU A 87 0.52 -4.44 9.63
C LEU A 87 1.93 -4.12 10.13
N LEU A 88 2.90 -4.98 9.85
CA LEU A 88 4.31 -4.75 10.17
C LEU A 88 5.00 -4.11 8.95
N PHE A 89 5.32 -2.82 9.04
CA PHE A 89 6.01 -2.04 7.99
C PHE A 89 6.65 -0.78 8.59
N ASP A 90 7.48 -0.07 7.82
CA ASP A 90 8.04 1.22 8.25
C ASP A 90 7.06 2.36 7.90
N PRO A 91 6.39 2.96 8.91
CA PRO A 91 5.31 3.91 8.68
C PRO A 91 5.81 5.22 8.06
N GLU A 92 7.01 5.68 8.38
CA GLU A 92 7.58 6.90 7.82
C GLU A 92 7.93 6.71 6.33
N GLY A 93 8.51 5.56 5.98
CA GLY A 93 8.78 5.17 4.60
C GLY A 93 7.50 5.12 3.78
N ILE A 94 6.54 4.29 4.18
CA ILE A 94 5.27 4.15 3.45
C ILE A 94 4.51 5.47 3.37
N SER A 95 4.47 6.27 4.44
CA SER A 95 3.83 7.58 4.44
C SER A 95 4.44 8.51 3.37
N ARG A 96 5.77 8.59 3.32
CA ARG A 96 6.48 9.37 2.30
C ARG A 96 6.20 8.87 0.88
N ALA A 97 6.15 7.55 0.67
CA ALA A 97 5.88 6.97 -0.63
C ALA A 97 4.46 7.32 -1.13
N VAL A 98 3.46 7.22 -0.25
CA VAL A 98 2.06 7.55 -0.54
C VAL A 98 1.89 9.06 -0.75
N LEU A 99 2.44 9.90 0.13
CA LEU A 99 2.36 11.35 0.03
C LEU A 99 2.90 11.87 -1.31
N ASN A 100 4.01 11.32 -1.80
CA ASN A 100 4.55 11.64 -3.13
C ASN A 100 3.57 11.32 -4.26
N VAL A 101 2.83 10.21 -4.14
CA VAL A 101 1.86 9.80 -5.18
C VAL A 101 0.60 10.65 -5.10
N VAL A 102 0.09 10.93 -3.89
CA VAL A 102 -1.09 11.79 -3.68
C VAL A 102 -0.82 13.22 -4.15
N THR A 103 0.34 13.79 -3.81
CA THR A 103 0.71 15.14 -4.30
C THR A 103 0.88 15.16 -5.82
N ASN A 104 1.40 14.09 -6.42
CA ASN A 104 1.44 13.97 -7.87
C ASN A 104 0.06 13.92 -8.51
N ALA A 105 -0.89 13.22 -7.89
CA ALA A 105 -2.27 13.14 -8.33
C ALA A 105 -2.95 14.52 -8.26
N ILE A 106 -2.85 15.25 -7.14
CA ILE A 106 -3.39 16.61 -6.98
C ILE A 106 -2.84 17.54 -8.06
N ASP A 107 -1.52 17.54 -8.26
CA ASP A 107 -0.87 18.38 -9.26
C ASP A 107 -1.31 18.07 -10.69
N ALA A 108 -1.70 16.83 -10.97
CA ALA A 108 -2.17 16.42 -12.28
C ALA A 108 -3.57 17.00 -12.59
N VAL A 109 -4.36 17.30 -11.55
CA VAL A 109 -5.78 17.73 -11.69
C VAL A 109 -6.07 19.16 -11.21
N GLU A 110 -5.14 19.87 -10.56
CA GLU A 110 -5.29 21.25 -10.02
C GLU A 110 -5.88 22.28 -11.01
N LYS A 111 -5.80 22.03 -12.33
CA LYS A 111 -6.30 22.96 -13.37
C LYS A 111 -7.35 22.34 -14.27
N GLN A 112 -7.87 21.19 -13.87
CA GLN A 112 -8.82 20.44 -14.66
C GLN A 112 -10.24 20.67 -14.14
N PRO A 113 -11.21 20.95 -15.02
CA PRO A 113 -12.62 20.91 -14.64
C PRO A 113 -12.97 19.55 -14.03
N ASP A 114 -13.63 19.56 -12.87
CA ASP A 114 -14.02 18.37 -12.12
C ASP A 114 -12.84 17.46 -11.72
N GLY A 115 -11.65 18.04 -11.54
CA GLY A 115 -10.47 17.35 -11.01
C GLY A 115 -10.75 16.70 -9.66
N ARG A 116 -10.37 15.44 -9.48
CA ARG A 116 -10.58 14.69 -8.22
C ARG A 116 -9.51 13.62 -8.03
N VAL A 117 -9.28 13.29 -6.76
CA VAL A 117 -8.40 12.19 -6.36
C VAL A 117 -9.18 11.21 -5.49
N GLU A 118 -9.01 9.92 -5.73
CA GLU A 118 -9.59 8.83 -4.93
C GLU A 118 -8.46 7.97 -4.35
N ILE A 119 -8.54 7.65 -3.06
CA ILE A 119 -7.58 6.79 -2.36
C ILE A 119 -8.33 5.57 -1.83
N ALA A 120 -7.76 4.39 -2.02
CA ALA A 120 -8.29 3.13 -1.49
C ALA A 120 -7.16 2.26 -0.94
N VAL A 121 -7.48 1.46 0.09
CA VAL A 121 -6.56 0.47 0.66
C VAL A 121 -7.27 -0.88 0.71
N GLU A 122 -6.57 -1.92 0.25
CA GLU A 122 -7.10 -3.28 0.16
C GLU A 122 -6.05 -4.30 0.63
N LEU A 123 -6.53 -5.40 1.22
CA LEU A 123 -5.71 -6.58 1.48
C LEU A 123 -6.04 -7.64 0.44
N ASN A 124 -5.01 -8.16 -0.21
CA ASN A 124 -5.13 -9.34 -1.05
C ASN A 124 -4.59 -10.55 -0.27
N GLU A 125 -5.47 -11.24 0.44
CA GLU A 125 -5.11 -12.41 1.24
C GLU A 125 -4.57 -13.57 0.38
N GLN A 126 -5.01 -13.68 -0.88
CA GLN A 126 -4.55 -14.75 -1.77
C GLN A 126 -3.13 -14.52 -2.28
N GLN A 127 -2.77 -13.26 -2.51
CA GLN A 127 -1.42 -12.87 -2.95
C GLN A 127 -0.50 -12.50 -1.79
N GLU A 128 -1.02 -12.50 -0.56
CA GLU A 128 -0.35 -12.05 0.65
C GLU A 128 0.26 -10.65 0.46
N THR A 129 -0.55 -9.71 -0.07
CA THR A 129 -0.13 -8.33 -0.31
C THR A 129 -1.10 -7.31 0.25
N VAL A 130 -0.55 -6.14 0.53
CA VAL A 130 -1.25 -4.91 0.88
C VAL A 130 -1.20 -4.01 -0.35
N GLN A 131 -2.34 -3.44 -0.72
CA GLN A 131 -2.46 -2.57 -1.88
C GLN A 131 -3.00 -1.20 -1.48
N ILE A 132 -2.34 -0.15 -1.93
CA ILE A 132 -2.79 1.24 -1.83
C ILE A 132 -2.98 1.76 -3.25
N THR A 133 -4.19 2.18 -3.58
CA THR A 133 -4.54 2.74 -4.88
C THR A 133 -4.76 4.24 -4.75
N VAL A 134 -4.06 5.02 -5.57
CA VAL A 134 -4.30 6.46 -5.73
C VAL A 134 -4.70 6.71 -7.16
N ARG A 135 -5.91 7.22 -7.35
CA ARG A 135 -6.50 7.47 -8.67
C ARG A 135 -6.79 8.94 -8.86
N ASP A 136 -6.39 9.48 -9.99
CA ASP A 136 -6.79 10.80 -10.48
C ASP A 136 -7.61 10.65 -11.77
N ASN A 137 -8.42 11.67 -12.08
CA ASN A 137 -9.04 11.83 -13.38
C ASN A 137 -8.29 12.84 -14.27
N GLY A 138 -6.97 12.95 -14.10
CA GLY A 138 -6.11 13.89 -14.79
C GLY A 138 -6.02 13.66 -16.31
N PRO A 139 -5.12 14.37 -16.99
CA PRO A 139 -4.90 14.22 -18.44
C PRO A 139 -4.28 12.87 -18.85
N GLY A 140 -4.04 11.97 -17.88
CA GLY A 140 -3.34 10.72 -18.08
C GLY A 140 -1.87 10.89 -18.46
N ILE A 141 -1.22 9.76 -18.70
CA ILE A 141 0.18 9.64 -19.08
C ILE A 141 0.22 8.87 -20.40
N PRO A 142 0.75 9.47 -21.48
CA PRO A 142 0.94 8.78 -22.75
C PRO A 142 1.75 7.49 -22.58
N THR A 143 1.37 6.42 -23.31
CA THR A 143 1.93 5.07 -23.13
C THR A 143 3.45 5.01 -23.35
N ASP A 144 3.96 5.83 -24.28
CA ASP A 144 5.38 5.99 -24.57
C ASP A 144 6.17 6.61 -23.41
N ARG A 145 5.50 7.39 -22.54
CA ARG A 145 6.11 8.05 -21.37
C ARG A 145 6.03 7.23 -20.08
N LEU A 146 5.15 6.23 -20.01
CA LEU A 146 4.97 5.38 -18.81
C LEU A 146 6.28 4.74 -18.30
N PRO A 147 7.19 4.25 -19.15
CA PRO A 147 8.46 3.69 -18.67
C PRO A 147 9.38 4.73 -18.02
N GLU A 148 9.23 6.00 -18.39
CA GLU A 148 10.15 7.08 -18.00
C GLU A 148 9.76 7.75 -16.69
N ILE A 149 8.50 7.66 -16.26
CA ILE A 149 8.03 8.38 -15.05
C ILE A 149 8.69 7.89 -13.75
N PHE A 150 9.33 6.71 -13.79
CA PHE A 150 10.09 6.15 -12.68
C PHE A 150 11.60 6.39 -12.78
N ASN A 151 12.05 7.12 -13.81
CA ASN A 151 13.46 7.50 -13.95
C ASN A 151 13.74 8.75 -13.12
N LEU A 152 14.94 8.80 -12.54
CA LEU A 152 15.44 9.95 -11.78
C LEU A 152 15.39 11.22 -12.63
N PHE A 153 14.99 12.33 -12.00
CA PHE A 153 14.94 13.68 -12.58
C PHE A 153 13.95 13.86 -13.76
N VAL A 154 13.15 12.84 -14.07
CA VAL A 154 12.06 13.00 -15.04
C VAL A 154 10.91 13.71 -14.35
N SER A 155 10.66 14.96 -14.74
CA SER A 155 9.49 15.71 -14.32
C SER A 155 8.84 16.43 -15.49
N THR A 156 7.51 16.37 -15.55
CA THR A 156 6.70 17.20 -16.45
C THR A 156 6.44 18.60 -15.90
N LYS A 157 6.87 18.90 -14.67
CA LYS A 157 6.51 20.11 -13.91
C LYS A 157 7.59 21.20 -13.94
N GLY A 158 8.64 21.06 -14.76
CA GLY A 158 9.73 22.03 -14.87
C GLY A 158 10.43 22.28 -13.53
N ALA A 159 10.76 23.55 -13.23
CA ALA A 159 11.46 23.93 -11.98
C ALA A 159 10.69 23.63 -10.68
N ARG A 160 9.37 23.36 -10.74
CA ARG A 160 8.55 22.98 -9.59
C ARG A 160 8.61 21.49 -9.24
N GLY A 161 9.08 20.64 -10.17
CA GLY A 161 9.16 19.20 -9.96
C GLY A 161 10.59 18.70 -9.92
N THR A 162 10.98 18.10 -8.80
CA THR A 162 12.33 17.52 -8.66
C THR A 162 12.52 16.27 -9.52
N GLY A 163 11.44 15.65 -9.99
CA GLY A 163 11.47 14.36 -10.70
C GLY A 163 11.93 13.20 -9.81
N LEU A 164 11.95 13.39 -8.49
CA LEU A 164 12.42 12.40 -7.53
C LEU A 164 11.28 11.61 -6.88
N GLY A 165 10.06 12.16 -6.84
CA GLY A 165 8.93 11.63 -6.05
C GLY A 165 8.61 10.16 -6.34
N LEU A 166 8.29 9.81 -7.60
CA LEU A 166 7.95 8.42 -7.97
C LEU A 166 9.14 7.46 -7.85
N THR A 167 10.35 7.94 -8.10
CA THR A 167 11.56 7.12 -7.93
C THR A 167 11.80 6.79 -6.45
N VAL A 168 11.61 7.78 -5.57
CA VAL A 168 11.69 7.60 -4.11
C VAL A 168 10.59 6.66 -3.62
N SER A 169 9.35 6.83 -4.07
CA SER A 169 8.26 5.91 -3.71
C SER A 169 8.57 4.49 -4.15
N ARG A 170 9.10 4.30 -5.36
CA ARG A 170 9.52 2.99 -5.84
C ARG A 170 10.65 2.39 -5.00
N LYS A 171 11.68 3.18 -4.65
CA LYS A 171 12.78 2.73 -3.79
C LYS A 171 12.23 2.22 -2.45
N ILE A 172 11.41 3.03 -1.79
CA ILE A 172 10.80 2.69 -0.50
C ILE A 172 10.01 1.38 -0.60
N LEU A 173 9.13 1.25 -1.60
CA LEU A 173 8.34 0.03 -1.77
C LEU A 173 9.22 -1.18 -2.05
N ARG A 174 10.31 -1.02 -2.80
CA ARG A 174 11.27 -2.09 -3.06
C ARG A 174 12.04 -2.51 -1.81
N GLU A 175 12.39 -1.56 -0.95
CA GLU A 175 12.96 -1.83 0.38
C GLU A 175 11.97 -2.60 1.28
N HIS A 176 10.66 -2.46 1.04
CA HIS A 176 9.59 -3.24 1.67
C HIS A 176 9.25 -4.56 0.94
N GLY A 177 10.03 -4.99 -0.07
CA GLY A 177 9.74 -6.21 -0.84
C GLY A 177 8.59 -6.06 -1.85
N GLY A 178 8.12 -4.84 -2.09
CA GLY A 178 7.01 -4.48 -2.96
C GLY A 178 7.40 -3.82 -4.28
N ASP A 179 6.44 -3.15 -4.92
CA ASP A 179 6.66 -2.24 -6.05
C ASP A 179 5.51 -1.23 -6.20
N ILE A 180 5.70 -0.24 -7.06
CA ILE A 180 4.65 0.63 -7.58
C ILE A 180 4.39 0.32 -9.05
N SER A 181 3.11 0.32 -9.43
CA SER A 181 2.68 0.23 -10.83
C SER A 181 1.72 1.36 -11.16
N VAL A 182 1.52 1.59 -12.45
CA VAL A 182 0.59 2.60 -12.95
C VAL A 182 -0.19 2.05 -14.13
N VAL A 183 -1.48 2.35 -14.15
CA VAL A 183 -2.33 2.25 -15.33
C VAL A 183 -2.81 3.67 -15.62
N SER A 184 -2.59 4.15 -16.84
CA SER A 184 -2.98 5.50 -17.22
C SER A 184 -3.46 5.53 -18.65
N ASP A 185 -4.51 6.30 -18.88
CA ASP A 185 -5.08 6.54 -20.19
C ASP A 185 -5.54 8.01 -20.26
N PRO A 186 -5.18 8.76 -21.33
CA PRO A 186 -5.55 10.17 -21.45
C PRO A 186 -7.05 10.48 -21.33
N ALA A 187 -7.92 9.50 -21.58
CA ALA A 187 -9.36 9.64 -21.46
C ALA A 187 -9.90 9.34 -20.05
N THR A 188 -9.13 8.66 -19.18
CA THR A 188 -9.62 8.19 -17.87
C THR A 188 -8.77 8.59 -16.66
N GLY A 189 -7.62 9.23 -16.89
CA GLY A 189 -6.68 9.65 -15.85
C GLY A 189 -5.65 8.57 -15.51
N SER A 190 -5.08 8.64 -14.31
CA SER A 190 -4.07 7.68 -13.86
C SER A 190 -4.48 6.97 -12.58
N THR A 191 -4.06 5.72 -12.46
CA THR A 191 -4.21 4.91 -11.26
C THR A 191 -2.83 4.36 -10.89
N PHE A 192 -2.29 4.86 -9.78
CA PHE A 192 -1.07 4.35 -9.18
C PHE A 192 -1.43 3.32 -8.13
N THR A 193 -0.75 2.18 -8.20
CA THR A 193 -0.95 1.07 -7.27
C THR A 193 0.37 0.78 -6.58
N LEU A 194 0.45 1.11 -5.29
CA LEU A 194 1.57 0.80 -4.41
C LEU A 194 1.25 -0.52 -3.71
N MET A 195 2.18 -1.46 -3.74
CA MET A 195 1.98 -2.78 -3.19
C MET A 195 3.21 -3.23 -2.42
N PHE A 196 2.99 -3.88 -1.26
CA PHE A 196 4.04 -4.53 -0.47
C PHE A 196 3.46 -5.79 0.22
N PRO A 197 4.30 -6.72 0.69
CA PRO A 197 3.85 -7.96 1.34
C PRO A 197 2.99 -7.69 2.58
N LEU A 198 1.99 -8.53 2.76
CA LEU A 198 1.16 -8.56 3.96
C LEU A 198 1.92 -9.26 5.08
N ASP A 199 2.33 -8.49 6.09
CA ASP A 199 2.86 -9.02 7.34
C ASP A 199 1.99 -8.54 8.51
N LEU A 200 1.33 -9.49 9.18
CA LEU A 200 0.47 -9.24 10.34
C LEU A 200 1.27 -9.28 11.66
N GLY A 201 2.60 -9.37 11.60
CA GLY A 201 3.48 -9.47 12.78
C GLY A 201 3.45 -10.84 13.46
N GLY A 202 3.06 -11.90 12.73
CA GLY A 202 2.80 -13.21 13.33
C GLY A 202 2.67 -14.39 12.37
N ARG A 203 3.80 -14.87 11.83
CA ARG A 203 4.02 -16.26 11.39
C ARG A 203 5.47 -16.72 11.66
N ALA A 204 5.97 -16.48 12.88
CA ALA A 204 7.24 -17.04 13.34
C ALA A 204 7.09 -17.56 14.78
N ASN A 205 6.56 -18.78 14.92
CA ASN A 205 6.69 -19.72 16.06
C ASN A 205 5.48 -20.66 16.20
N ALA A 206 5.13 -21.43 15.15
CA ALA A 206 4.20 -22.55 15.31
C ALA A 206 4.75 -23.90 14.79
N GLU A 207 5.96 -23.93 14.22
CA GLU A 207 6.59 -25.16 13.71
C GLU A 207 7.98 -25.42 14.32
N SER A 208 8.14 -25.27 15.63
CA SER A 208 9.34 -25.76 16.34
C SER A 208 9.12 -26.08 17.82
N SER A 209 7.97 -26.66 18.16
CA SER A 209 7.71 -27.21 19.50
C SER A 209 7.22 -28.67 19.38
N GLY A 210 8.03 -29.48 18.69
CA GLY A 210 7.96 -30.93 18.68
C GLY A 210 9.19 -31.54 19.34
N THR A 211 9.49 -31.17 20.59
CA THR A 211 10.36 -31.99 21.46
C THR A 211 9.55 -32.38 22.67
N ALA A 212 8.90 -33.53 22.57
CA ALA A 212 8.30 -34.21 23.70
C ALA A 212 9.40 -34.53 24.71
N THR A 213 9.26 -33.91 25.87
CA THR A 213 9.87 -34.25 27.14
C THR A 213 9.61 -35.72 27.44
N ASP A 214 10.65 -36.54 27.61
CA ASP A 214 10.50 -37.78 28.35
C ASP A 214 11.43 -37.74 29.57
N ALA A 215 10.79 -37.47 30.70
CA ALA A 215 11.41 -37.33 31.99
C ALA A 215 11.60 -38.72 32.62
N LYS A 216 12.87 -39.02 32.88
CA LYS A 216 13.39 -40.07 33.75
C LYS A 216 12.51 -40.35 34.99
N LEU A 217 11.91 -41.54 35.04
CA LEU A 217 11.41 -42.18 36.28
C LEU A 217 12.54 -43.05 36.87
N PRO A 218 12.84 -42.99 38.18
CA PRO A 218 13.67 -44.00 38.84
C PRO A 218 12.77 -45.06 39.50
N ALA A 219 13.09 -46.33 39.31
CA ALA A 219 12.66 -47.39 40.21
C ALA A 219 13.66 -48.55 40.15
N ASP A 220 14.41 -48.70 41.23
CA ASP A 220 15.16 -49.89 41.57
C ASP A 220 14.21 -51.10 41.66
N PHE A 221 14.49 -52.15 40.89
CA PHE A 221 14.07 -53.52 41.23
C PHE A 221 15.02 -54.51 40.53
N ASP A 222 16.05 -54.92 41.27
CA ASP A 222 16.92 -56.03 40.90
C ASP A 222 16.19 -57.35 41.22
N ALA A 223 15.91 -58.12 40.18
CA ALA A 223 15.51 -59.52 40.28
C ALA A 223 16.28 -60.33 39.22
N SER A 224 17.58 -60.44 39.41
CA SER A 224 18.40 -61.46 38.76
C SER A 224 18.16 -62.82 39.41
N ILE A 225 17.19 -63.57 38.86
CA ILE A 225 17.12 -65.03 38.99
C ILE A 225 18.07 -65.63 37.95
N THR A 226 18.99 -66.48 38.39
CA THR A 226 19.64 -67.50 37.57
C THR A 226 20.02 -68.68 38.47
N PRO A 227 20.16 -69.87 37.88
CA PRO A 227 19.11 -70.83 37.53
C PRO A 227 18.77 -71.81 38.67
#